data_AF-A0A1R3GVC5-F1
#
_entry.id   AF-A0A1R3GVC5-F1
#
_cell.length_a   1.000
_cell.length_b   1.000
_cell.length_c   1.000
_cell.angle_alpha   90.00
_cell.angle_beta   90.00
_cell.angle_gamma   90.00
#
_symmetry.space_group_name_H-M   'P 1'
#
loop_
_entity.id
_entity.type
_entity.pdbx_description
1 polymer ?
#
loop_
_entity_poly.entity_id
_entity_poly.type
_entity_poly.pdbx_seq_one_letter_code
_entity_poly.pdbx_strand_id
1 'polypeptide(L)'
;MNTASLHSIPRLVSIGPRVYIIAPNSMLRYNAWTHHVIPKSPMLVPRKKFASAVLFNKIYVAGGGGSRATSAVEEYDPEADTWRVVAHSQRRRYGCIGAAVDGIFYVIGGLKIGGACGNGNGGVEAHVYACSMDLYDVEERVWLRSRAVPGGGCVVAACAVAGFIYVLASHAVELSFWRFDARRKCGNGGGGGEGFGEWCRMISPPMPTQIRLDGTVRFCCVGVGNEVILVQVVGCIDDLLRRSGRSQRGLKEGLVLVYDSVGGEWSRAADLPEVIRRAACVSVEC
;
A
#
# COMPACT_ATOMS: atom_id res chain seq x y z
N MET A 1 -13.53 10.63 -26.38
CA MET A 1 -13.18 9.70 -25.29
C MET A 1 -12.22 10.41 -24.35
N ASN A 2 -12.71 10.85 -23.20
CA ASN A 2 -11.93 11.64 -22.25
C ASN A 2 -10.79 10.79 -21.68
N THR A 3 -9.56 11.17 -21.98
CA THR A 3 -8.35 10.65 -21.34
C THR A 3 -8.41 11.03 -19.86
N ALA A 4 -8.83 10.09 -19.02
CA ALA A 4 -8.70 10.20 -17.59
C ALA A 4 -7.26 10.59 -17.26
N SER A 5 -7.09 11.58 -16.39
CA SER A 5 -5.81 12.05 -15.86
C SER A 5 -4.92 10.87 -15.40
N LEU A 6 -4.05 10.37 -16.29
CA LEU A 6 -3.08 9.28 -16.09
C LEU A 6 -1.98 9.62 -15.06
N HIS A 7 -2.13 10.71 -14.31
CA HIS A 7 -1.18 11.14 -13.29
C HIS A 7 -1.36 10.43 -11.95
N SER A 8 -2.44 9.67 -11.75
CA SER A 8 -2.68 8.87 -10.54
C SER A 8 -2.60 7.38 -10.84
N ILE A 9 -1.74 6.63 -10.12
CA ILE A 9 -1.77 5.17 -10.19
C ILE A 9 -3.06 4.69 -9.52
N PRO A 10 -3.86 3.83 -10.17
CA PRO A 10 -5.00 3.17 -9.52
C PRO A 10 -4.54 2.25 -8.38
N ARG A 11 -5.46 1.88 -7.49
CA ARG A 11 -5.26 0.78 -6.55
C ARG A 11 -5.81 -0.51 -7.14
N LEU A 12 -5.12 -1.60 -6.90
CA LEU A 12 -5.55 -2.94 -7.29
C LEU A 12 -5.85 -3.73 -6.02
N VAL A 13 -6.97 -4.44 -6.03
CA VAL A 13 -7.32 -5.46 -5.04
C VAL A 13 -7.98 -6.63 -5.75
N SER A 14 -7.94 -7.81 -5.16
CA SER A 14 -8.51 -9.02 -5.73
C SER A 14 -9.49 -9.67 -4.76
N ILE A 15 -10.53 -10.28 -5.32
CA ILE A 15 -11.50 -11.10 -4.60
C ILE A 15 -11.73 -12.36 -5.43
N GLY A 16 -11.13 -13.47 -5.01
CA GLY A 16 -10.98 -14.66 -5.86
C GLY A 16 -10.37 -14.28 -7.23
N PRO A 17 -10.95 -14.71 -8.37
CA PRO A 17 -10.42 -14.43 -9.71
C PRO A 17 -10.66 -12.99 -10.20
N ARG A 18 -11.31 -12.15 -9.40
CA ARG A 18 -11.77 -10.82 -9.82
C ARG A 18 -10.77 -9.77 -9.34
N VAL A 19 -10.13 -9.07 -10.27
CA VAL A 19 -9.27 -7.92 -9.98
C VAL A 19 -10.08 -6.63 -10.11
N TYR A 20 -10.06 -5.82 -9.08
CA TYR A 20 -10.68 -4.51 -9.06
C TYR A 20 -9.62 -3.43 -9.23
N ILE A 21 -9.79 -2.62 -10.28
CA ILE A 21 -8.94 -1.49 -10.63
C ILE A 21 -9.66 -0.23 -10.19
N ILE A 22 -9.19 0.39 -9.10
CA ILE A 22 -9.85 1.51 -8.43
C ILE A 22 -9.11 2.79 -8.78
N ALA A 23 -9.71 3.61 -9.62
CA ALA A 23 -9.22 4.92 -10.02
C ALA A 23 -10.05 6.03 -9.35
N PRO A 24 -9.60 7.29 -9.35
CA PRO A 24 -10.28 8.36 -8.62
C PRO A 24 -11.75 8.58 -9.00
N ASN A 25 -12.10 8.42 -10.28
CA ASN A 25 -13.44 8.68 -10.80
C ASN A 25 -14.04 7.47 -11.53
N SER A 26 -13.42 6.30 -11.42
CA SER A 26 -13.88 5.09 -12.13
C SER A 26 -13.38 3.84 -11.43
N MET A 27 -14.12 2.76 -11.58
CA MET A 27 -13.74 1.45 -11.11
C MET A 27 -13.99 0.44 -12.23
N LEU A 28 -13.04 -0.45 -12.47
CA LEU A 28 -13.17 -1.57 -13.40
C LEU A 28 -12.98 -2.88 -12.65
N ARG A 29 -13.70 -3.91 -13.05
CA ARG A 29 -13.48 -5.29 -12.62
C ARG A 29 -13.02 -6.12 -13.80
N TYR A 30 -11.82 -6.67 -13.70
CA TYR A 30 -11.25 -7.65 -14.61
C TYR A 30 -11.40 -9.05 -14.04
N ASN A 31 -11.89 -10.00 -14.83
CA ASN A 31 -11.91 -11.42 -14.44
C ASN A 31 -10.69 -12.13 -15.04
N ALA A 32 -9.85 -12.70 -14.19
CA ALA A 32 -8.60 -13.34 -14.61
C ALA A 32 -8.80 -14.61 -15.45
N TRP A 33 -9.92 -15.33 -15.29
CA TRP A 33 -10.22 -16.54 -16.04
C TRP A 33 -10.89 -16.27 -17.37
N THR A 34 -11.83 -15.32 -17.39
CA THR A 34 -12.64 -15.06 -18.59
C THR A 34 -12.11 -13.89 -19.41
N HIS A 35 -11.11 -13.16 -18.91
CA HIS A 35 -10.52 -11.97 -19.51
C HIS A 35 -11.50 -10.80 -19.77
N HIS A 36 -12.71 -10.88 -19.22
CA HIS A 36 -13.70 -9.81 -19.36
C HIS A 36 -13.41 -8.66 -18.39
N VAL A 37 -13.53 -7.44 -18.91
CA VAL A 37 -13.49 -6.20 -18.13
C VAL A 37 -14.88 -5.59 -18.13
N ILE A 38 -15.40 -5.27 -16.94
CA ILE A 38 -16.66 -4.55 -16.81
C ILE A 38 -16.49 -3.31 -15.94
N PRO A 39 -17.21 -2.20 -16.25
CA PRO A 39 -17.26 -1.05 -15.35
C PRO A 39 -18.02 -1.39 -14.06
N LYS A 40 -17.61 -0.75 -12.97
CA LYS A 40 -18.21 -0.84 -11.64
C LYS A 40 -18.42 0.56 -11.06
N SER A 41 -19.28 0.66 -10.04
CA SER A 41 -19.56 1.94 -9.39
C SER A 41 -18.28 2.61 -8.87
N PRO A 42 -18.05 3.90 -9.15
CA PRO A 42 -16.91 4.63 -8.62
C PRO A 42 -17.09 4.93 -7.12
N MET A 43 -15.98 5.20 -6.43
CA MET A 43 -16.00 5.68 -5.04
C MET A 43 -16.89 6.93 -4.89
N LEU A 44 -17.52 7.11 -3.72
CA LEU A 44 -18.33 8.28 -3.42
C LEU A 44 -17.49 9.55 -3.36
N VAL A 45 -16.29 9.45 -2.77
CA VAL A 45 -15.33 10.56 -2.70
C VAL A 45 -14.11 10.23 -3.56
N PRO A 46 -13.97 10.89 -4.73
CA PRO A 46 -12.79 10.77 -5.57
C PRO A 46 -11.49 11.08 -4.82
N ARG A 47 -10.57 10.13 -4.82
CA ARG A 47 -9.32 10.18 -4.05
C ARG A 47 -8.17 9.55 -4.82
N LYS A 48 -6.97 10.08 -4.61
CA LYS A 48 -5.69 9.52 -5.08
C LYS A 48 -4.87 9.08 -3.87
N LYS A 49 -3.95 8.14 -4.06
CA LYS A 49 -2.95 7.74 -3.05
C LYS A 49 -3.58 7.33 -1.70
N PHE A 50 -4.70 6.62 -1.76
CA PHE A 50 -5.43 6.08 -0.61
C PHE A 50 -4.92 4.68 -0.24
N ALA A 51 -5.24 4.23 0.96
CA ALA A 51 -5.09 2.85 1.40
C ALA A 51 -6.29 2.02 0.89
N SER A 52 -6.05 0.77 0.51
CA SER A 52 -7.11 -0.17 0.13
C SER A 52 -6.80 -1.58 0.64
N ALA A 53 -7.82 -2.31 1.06
CA ALA A 53 -7.69 -3.73 1.42
C ALA A 53 -9.04 -4.47 1.22
N VAL A 54 -8.99 -5.80 1.21
CA VAL A 54 -10.18 -6.66 1.14
C VAL A 54 -10.40 -7.30 2.49
N LEU A 55 -11.63 -7.19 3.00
CA LEU A 55 -12.09 -7.82 4.24
C LEU A 55 -13.51 -8.33 4.01
N PHE A 56 -13.81 -9.55 4.46
CA PHE A 56 -15.15 -10.13 4.38
C PHE A 56 -15.82 -10.01 2.99
N ASN A 57 -15.06 -10.29 1.92
CA ASN A 57 -15.51 -10.19 0.53
C ASN A 57 -15.92 -8.77 0.08
N LYS A 58 -15.45 -7.73 0.78
CA LYS A 58 -15.70 -6.33 0.48
C LYS A 58 -14.39 -5.56 0.38
N ILE A 59 -14.44 -4.42 -0.32
CA ILE A 59 -13.26 -3.57 -0.52
C ILE A 59 -13.38 -2.34 0.37
N TYR A 60 -12.36 -2.08 1.17
CA TYR A 60 -12.28 -0.89 2.02
C TYR A 60 -11.26 0.08 1.47
N VAL A 61 -11.57 1.37 1.51
CA VAL A 61 -10.63 2.45 1.17
C VAL A 61 -10.59 3.51 2.26
N ALA A 62 -9.39 4.01 2.56
CA ALA A 62 -9.20 5.06 3.57
C ALA A 62 -8.09 6.05 3.19
N GLY A 63 -8.20 7.27 3.69
CA GLY A 63 -7.27 8.35 3.39
C GLY A 63 -7.26 8.73 1.89
N GLY A 64 -6.12 9.21 1.43
CA GLY A 64 -5.97 9.84 0.13
C GLY A 64 -6.58 11.23 0.04
N GLY A 65 -6.48 11.82 -1.14
CA GLY A 65 -7.01 13.15 -1.40
C GLY A 65 -7.18 13.45 -2.88
N GLY A 66 -8.10 14.35 -3.17
CA GLY A 66 -8.31 14.97 -4.48
C GLY A 66 -8.07 16.47 -4.38
N SER A 67 -9.08 17.27 -4.70
CA SER A 67 -9.08 18.71 -4.41
C SER A 67 -9.04 19.02 -2.90
N ARG A 68 -9.56 18.10 -2.08
CA ARG A 68 -9.51 18.17 -0.62
C ARG A 68 -9.12 16.80 -0.02
N ALA A 69 -8.52 16.85 1.15
CA ALA A 69 -8.25 15.66 1.97
C ALA A 69 -9.56 15.12 2.54
N THR A 70 -9.72 13.79 2.55
CA THR A 70 -10.88 13.11 3.11
C THR A 70 -10.49 12.26 4.31
N SER A 71 -11.36 12.22 5.33
CA SER A 71 -11.30 11.24 6.41
C SER A 71 -12.27 10.08 6.19
N ALA A 72 -13.13 10.11 5.17
CA ALA A 72 -14.12 9.04 4.98
C ALA A 72 -13.43 7.70 4.68
N VAL A 73 -13.80 6.68 5.44
CA VAL A 73 -13.57 5.27 5.13
C VAL A 73 -14.78 4.78 4.36
N GLU A 74 -14.56 4.29 3.15
CA GLU A 74 -15.64 3.76 2.31
C GLU A 74 -15.47 2.25 2.14
N GLU A 75 -16.61 1.56 2.11
CA GLU A 75 -16.74 0.14 1.81
C GLU A 75 -17.48 -0.02 0.48
N TYR A 76 -16.94 -0.85 -0.41
CA TYR A 76 -17.62 -1.30 -1.61
C TYR A 76 -18.12 -2.72 -1.42
N ASP A 77 -19.39 -2.91 -1.74
CA ASP A 77 -20.05 -4.20 -1.81
C ASP A 77 -20.09 -4.68 -3.27
N PRO A 78 -19.33 -5.73 -3.65
CA PRO A 78 -19.31 -6.23 -5.02
C PRO A 78 -20.63 -6.80 -5.53
N GLU A 79 -21.47 -7.32 -4.64
CA GLU A 79 -22.75 -7.95 -4.98
C GLU A 79 -23.81 -6.88 -5.25
N ALA A 80 -23.85 -5.83 -4.42
CA ALA A 80 -24.75 -4.69 -4.63
C ALA A 80 -24.21 -3.67 -5.64
N ASP A 81 -22.91 -3.72 -5.97
CA ASP A 81 -22.22 -2.71 -6.78
C ASP A 81 -22.37 -1.28 -6.22
N THR A 82 -22.26 -1.14 -4.90
CA THR A 82 -22.44 0.14 -4.22
C THR A 82 -21.31 0.44 -3.26
N TRP A 83 -21.02 1.73 -3.12
CA TRP A 83 -20.13 2.25 -2.09
C TRP A 83 -20.94 2.89 -0.97
N ARG A 84 -20.46 2.76 0.27
CA ARG A 84 -21.01 3.46 1.44
C ARG A 84 -19.89 3.94 2.35
N VAL A 85 -20.13 5.05 3.05
CA VAL A 85 -19.24 5.50 4.13
C VAL A 85 -19.51 4.66 5.37
N VAL A 86 -18.46 4.03 5.93
CA VAL A 86 -18.58 3.14 7.11
C VAL A 86 -17.94 3.73 8.37
N ALA A 87 -16.99 4.63 8.22
CA ALA A 87 -16.34 5.33 9.33
C ALA A 87 -15.64 6.61 8.85
N HIS A 88 -15.10 7.36 9.80
CA HIS A 88 -14.15 8.44 9.52
C HIS A 88 -12.82 8.17 10.24
N SER A 89 -11.71 8.27 9.52
CA SER A 89 -10.37 8.10 10.06
C SER A 89 -9.98 9.25 10.97
N GLN A 90 -9.26 8.92 12.05
CA GLN A 90 -8.72 9.91 12.98
C GLN A 90 -7.70 10.82 12.29
N ARG A 91 -6.98 10.29 11.30
CA ARG A 91 -5.94 10.98 10.54
C ARG A 91 -6.28 11.07 9.07
N ARG A 92 -6.12 12.26 8.48
CA ARG A 92 -6.19 12.47 7.03
C ARG A 92 -4.81 12.25 6.42
N ARG A 93 -4.61 11.08 5.82
CA ARG A 93 -3.32 10.60 5.30
C ARG A 93 -3.28 10.68 3.77
N TYR A 94 -2.18 11.09 3.15
CA TYR A 94 -1.88 10.92 1.72
C TYR A 94 -0.76 9.93 1.51
N GLY A 95 -0.86 9.06 0.52
CA GLY A 95 0.19 8.08 0.25
C GLY A 95 0.24 6.95 1.27
N CYS A 96 -0.85 6.71 1.98
CA CYS A 96 -0.98 5.57 2.89
C CYS A 96 -1.21 4.25 2.13
N ILE A 97 -0.96 3.15 2.83
CA ILE A 97 -1.07 1.77 2.33
C ILE A 97 -2.05 1.01 3.22
N GLY A 98 -2.86 0.14 2.59
CA GLY A 98 -3.83 -0.70 3.28
C GLY A 98 -3.33 -2.13 3.40
N ALA A 99 -3.61 -2.75 4.54
CA ALA A 99 -3.47 -4.20 4.74
C ALA A 99 -4.66 -4.71 5.57
N ALA A 100 -4.93 -6.00 5.51
CA ALA A 100 -6.05 -6.62 6.21
C ALA A 100 -5.63 -7.95 6.82
N VAL A 101 -5.92 -8.14 8.11
CA VAL A 101 -5.70 -9.38 8.88
C VAL A 101 -6.78 -9.45 9.97
N ASP A 102 -7.33 -10.64 10.22
CA ASP A 102 -8.26 -10.93 11.33
C ASP A 102 -9.39 -9.91 11.54
N GLY A 103 -10.03 -9.48 10.45
CA GLY A 103 -11.15 -8.53 10.49
C GLY A 103 -10.76 -7.06 10.69
N ILE A 104 -9.46 -6.77 10.77
CA ILE A 104 -8.95 -5.41 10.99
C ILE A 104 -8.42 -4.81 9.69
N PHE A 105 -8.83 -3.58 9.39
CA PHE A 105 -8.26 -2.78 8.30
C PHE A 105 -7.15 -1.89 8.84
N TYR A 106 -5.92 -2.15 8.40
CA TYR A 106 -4.72 -1.42 8.79
C TYR A 106 -4.41 -0.32 7.78
N VAL A 107 -4.38 0.94 8.24
CA VAL A 107 -4.02 2.11 7.43
C VAL A 107 -2.64 2.59 7.86
N ILE A 108 -1.65 2.31 7.01
CA ILE A 108 -0.22 2.37 7.36
C ILE A 108 0.44 3.57 6.66
N GLY A 109 1.16 4.37 7.44
CA GLY A 109 2.03 5.45 7.00
C GLY A 109 1.31 6.59 6.28
N GLY A 110 2.00 7.18 5.31
CA GLY A 110 1.55 8.36 4.57
C GLY A 110 1.89 9.68 5.26
N LEU A 111 1.42 10.77 4.67
CA LEU A 111 1.74 12.14 5.09
C LEU A 111 0.46 12.88 5.52
N LYS A 112 0.59 13.79 6.48
CA LYS A 112 -0.50 14.71 6.85
C LYS A 112 -0.85 15.60 5.66
N ILE A 113 -2.14 15.69 5.31
CA ILE A 113 -2.63 16.65 4.32
C ILE A 113 -3.24 17.83 5.04
N GLY A 114 -2.65 19.01 4.91
CA GLY A 114 -3.17 20.24 5.50
C GLY A 114 -2.18 20.91 6.45
N GLY A 115 -1.35 21.77 5.87
CA GLY A 115 -0.56 22.80 6.50
C GLY A 115 -0.02 23.66 5.36
N ALA A 116 -0.47 24.91 5.26
CA ALA A 116 0.18 25.87 4.37
C ALA A 116 1.67 25.91 4.73
N CYS A 117 2.53 26.19 3.75
CA CYS A 117 3.91 26.57 4.01
C CYS A 117 3.90 27.77 4.99
N GLY A 118 4.13 27.51 6.27
CA GLY A 118 4.01 28.49 7.33
C GLY A 118 4.47 27.92 8.66
N ASN A 119 5.70 28.29 9.05
CA ASN A 119 6.35 28.15 10.35
C ASN A 119 6.56 26.75 10.95
N GLY A 120 7.76 26.22 10.73
CA GLY A 120 8.66 25.77 11.81
C GLY A 120 8.43 24.43 12.52
N ASN A 121 7.23 23.84 12.50
CA ASN A 121 6.95 22.59 13.25
C ASN A 121 6.40 21.42 12.40
N GLY A 122 6.33 21.57 11.08
CA GLY A 122 5.73 20.57 10.18
C GLY A 122 6.49 19.24 10.06
N GLY A 123 7.78 19.20 10.42
CA GLY A 123 8.60 17.98 10.34
C GLY A 123 8.17 16.90 11.33
N VAL A 124 7.92 17.28 12.59
CA VAL A 124 7.58 16.32 13.66
C VAL A 124 6.23 15.66 13.40
N GLU A 125 5.22 16.44 13.00
CA GLU A 125 3.90 15.89 12.67
C GLU A 125 3.92 15.00 11.41
N ALA A 126 4.72 15.36 10.40
CA ALA A 126 4.86 14.52 9.20
C ALA A 126 5.50 13.15 9.55
N HIS A 127 6.53 13.14 10.40
CA HIS A 127 7.14 11.90 10.90
C HIS A 127 6.15 11.03 11.69
N VAL A 128 5.28 11.64 12.52
CA VAL A 128 4.23 10.90 13.26
C VAL A 128 3.26 10.20 12.32
N TYR A 129 2.92 10.79 11.17
CA TYR A 129 2.04 10.15 10.18
C TYR A 129 2.77 9.05 9.40
N ALA A 130 3.99 9.32 8.94
CA ALA A 130 4.79 8.38 8.16
C ALA A 130 5.07 7.07 8.92
N CYS A 131 5.23 7.18 10.24
CA CYS A 131 5.58 6.07 11.13
C CYS A 131 4.40 5.60 11.98
N SER A 132 3.15 5.75 11.53
CA SER A 132 1.98 5.27 12.27
C SER A 132 1.10 4.33 11.46
N MET A 133 0.42 3.46 12.18
CA MET A 133 -0.52 2.46 11.68
C MET A 133 -1.82 2.60 12.48
N ASP A 134 -2.89 3.03 11.82
CA ASP A 134 -4.23 3.08 12.42
C ASP A 134 -4.97 1.77 12.13
N LEU A 135 -5.69 1.26 13.12
CA LEU A 135 -6.36 -0.04 13.06
C LEU A 135 -7.87 0.18 13.16
N TYR A 136 -8.61 -0.19 12.13
CA TYR A 136 -10.08 -0.13 12.13
C TYR A 136 -10.65 -1.53 12.22
N ASP A 137 -11.35 -1.81 13.32
CA ASP A 137 -12.13 -3.04 13.47
C ASP A 137 -13.41 -2.90 12.65
N VAL A 138 -13.55 -3.75 11.64
CA VAL A 138 -14.67 -3.66 10.69
C VAL A 138 -15.97 -4.18 11.29
N GLU A 139 -15.91 -5.21 12.14
CA GLU A 139 -17.10 -5.80 12.76
C GLU A 139 -17.63 -4.89 13.86
N GLU A 140 -16.74 -4.46 14.76
CA GLU A 140 -17.08 -3.58 15.88
C GLU A 140 -17.24 -2.11 15.45
N ARG A 141 -16.79 -1.77 14.24
CA ARG A 141 -16.80 -0.41 13.67
C ARG A 141 -16.08 0.62 14.53
N VAL A 142 -15.06 0.20 15.26
CA VAL A 142 -14.26 1.06 16.14
C VAL A 142 -12.82 1.16 15.65
N TRP A 143 -12.21 2.33 15.87
CA TRP A 143 -10.77 2.47 15.73
C TRP A 143 -10.09 1.95 16.99
N LEU A 144 -9.21 0.97 16.83
CA LEU A 144 -8.35 0.47 17.89
C LEU A 144 -7.16 1.42 18.08
N ARG A 145 -6.38 1.20 19.15
CA ARG A 145 -5.20 2.03 19.42
C ARG A 145 -4.20 1.95 18.26
N SER A 146 -3.82 3.11 17.72
CA SER A 146 -2.79 3.21 16.68
C SER A 146 -1.44 2.70 17.18
N ARG A 147 -0.69 2.08 16.29
CA ARG A 147 0.66 1.59 16.55
C ARG A 147 1.69 2.41 15.79
N ALA A 148 2.91 2.50 16.33
CA ALA A 148 4.03 3.11 15.63
C ALA A 148 4.74 2.06 14.76
N VAL A 149 5.05 2.41 13.52
CA VAL A 149 5.95 1.64 12.65
C VAL A 149 7.38 1.97 13.08
N PRO A 150 8.20 0.99 13.48
CA PRO A 150 9.55 1.25 13.96
C PRO A 150 10.48 1.83 12.88
N GLY A 151 11.54 2.50 13.33
CA GLY A 151 12.65 2.95 12.48
C GLY A 151 12.55 4.38 11.94
N GLY A 152 11.40 5.05 12.01
CA GLY A 152 11.29 6.48 11.65
C GLY A 152 11.25 6.79 10.15
N GLY A 153 11.20 5.77 9.30
CA GLY A 153 11.21 5.89 7.84
C GLY A 153 9.82 6.05 7.21
N CYS A 154 9.79 6.44 5.94
CA CYS A 154 8.55 6.52 5.17
C CYS A 154 8.14 5.12 4.71
N VAL A 155 6.94 4.66 5.07
CA VAL A 155 6.38 3.41 4.54
C VAL A 155 6.16 3.54 3.04
N VAL A 156 6.82 2.68 2.26
CA VAL A 156 6.77 2.68 0.79
C VAL A 156 6.02 1.50 0.21
N ALA A 157 5.95 0.37 0.93
CA ALA A 157 5.16 -0.79 0.55
C ALA A 157 4.74 -1.59 1.81
N ALA A 158 3.58 -2.23 1.75
CA ALA A 158 3.13 -3.14 2.78
C ALA A 158 2.17 -4.20 2.20
N CYS A 159 2.13 -5.38 2.81
CA CYS A 159 1.19 -6.45 2.48
C CYS A 159 0.93 -7.34 3.70
N ALA A 160 -0.14 -8.14 3.65
CA ALA A 160 -0.43 -9.17 4.64
C ALA A 160 -0.07 -10.56 4.10
N VAL A 161 0.54 -11.39 4.94
CA VAL A 161 0.91 -12.79 4.65
C VAL A 161 0.80 -13.59 5.95
N ALA A 162 0.08 -14.72 5.92
CA ALA A 162 -0.01 -15.68 7.03
C ALA A 162 -0.33 -15.06 8.42
N GLY A 163 -1.21 -14.06 8.48
CA GLY A 163 -1.57 -13.37 9.73
C GLY A 163 -0.57 -12.28 10.18
N PHE A 164 0.48 -12.04 9.41
CA PHE A 164 1.44 -10.97 9.65
C PHE A 164 1.29 -9.84 8.63
N ILE A 165 1.69 -8.63 9.02
CA ILE A 165 1.82 -7.50 8.12
C ILE A 165 3.29 -7.21 7.91
N TYR A 166 3.72 -7.22 6.66
CA TYR A 166 5.07 -6.87 6.25
C TYR A 166 5.09 -5.44 5.75
N VAL A 167 6.08 -4.66 6.19
CA VAL A 167 6.24 -3.25 5.88
C VAL A 167 7.66 -2.97 5.42
N LEU A 168 7.78 -2.38 4.23
CA LEU A 168 9.02 -1.82 3.74
C LEU A 168 9.00 -0.31 3.99
N ALA A 169 9.96 0.18 4.77
CA ALA A 169 10.16 1.60 5.03
C ALA A 169 11.47 2.08 4.41
N SER A 170 11.40 3.25 3.78
CA SER A 170 12.54 3.94 3.17
C SER A 170 13.08 5.00 4.13
N HIS A 171 14.40 5.00 4.27
CA HIS A 171 15.18 6.00 5.00
C HIS A 171 16.01 6.82 4.03
N ALA A 172 16.78 7.77 4.55
CA ALA A 172 17.65 8.61 3.75
C ALA A 172 18.72 7.81 2.98
N VAL A 173 19.21 6.71 3.57
CA VAL A 173 20.35 5.94 3.04
C VAL A 173 20.11 4.43 2.97
N GLU A 174 19.00 3.93 3.53
CA GLU A 174 18.73 2.49 3.58
C GLU A 174 17.23 2.17 3.48
N LEU A 175 16.94 0.89 3.26
CA LEU A 175 15.60 0.33 3.44
C LEU A 175 15.59 -0.51 4.72
N SER A 176 14.49 -0.44 5.47
CA SER A 176 14.23 -1.34 6.58
C SER A 176 12.98 -2.17 6.30
N PHE A 177 13.07 -3.48 6.51
CA PHE A 177 11.95 -4.39 6.37
C PHE A 177 11.47 -4.86 7.75
N TRP A 178 10.17 -4.76 7.99
CA TRP A 178 9.54 -5.03 9.28
C TRP A 178 8.37 -5.99 9.13
N ARG A 179 8.16 -6.83 10.14
CA ARG A 179 7.01 -7.71 10.27
C ARG A 179 6.25 -7.35 11.55
N PHE A 180 4.94 -7.25 11.48
CA PHE A 180 4.05 -7.08 12.62
C PHE A 180 3.15 -8.32 12.76
N ASP A 181 3.06 -8.88 13.96
CA ASP A 181 2.11 -9.95 14.24
C ASP A 181 0.71 -9.37 14.47
N ALA A 182 -0.08 -9.44 13.40
CA ALA A 182 -1.42 -8.87 13.32
C ALA A 182 -2.51 -9.86 13.76
N ARG A 183 -2.14 -11.06 14.20
CA ARG A 183 -3.09 -12.04 14.70
C ARG A 183 -3.68 -11.59 16.04
N ARG A 184 -4.99 -11.75 16.19
CA ARG A 184 -5.65 -11.47 17.47
C ARG A 184 -5.23 -12.49 18.51
N LYS A 185 -4.69 -12.04 19.65
CA LYS A 185 -4.41 -12.91 20.80
C LYS A 185 -5.73 -13.20 21.52
N CYS A 186 -6.15 -14.47 21.56
CA CYS A 186 -7.24 -14.89 22.43
C CYS A 186 -6.83 -14.67 23.89
N GLY A 187 -7.49 -13.75 24.59
CA GLY A 187 -7.20 -13.45 25.98
C GLY A 187 -7.65 -14.59 26.88
N ASN A 188 -6.71 -15.30 27.50
CA ASN A 188 -6.97 -15.84 28.83
C ASN A 188 -6.89 -14.67 29.80
N GLY A 189 -7.95 -14.45 30.57
CA GLY A 189 -8.23 -13.24 31.32
C GLY A 189 -7.07 -12.69 32.16
N GLY A 190 -7.01 -11.35 32.22
CA GLY A 190 -6.24 -10.60 33.20
C GLY A 190 -5.01 -9.88 32.65
N GLY A 191 -5.18 -8.60 32.27
CA GLY A 191 -4.08 -7.63 32.27
C GLY A 191 -3.64 -7.10 30.90
N GLY A 192 -4.26 -6.00 30.46
CA GLY A 192 -3.59 -4.81 29.91
C GLY A 192 -2.65 -4.88 28.70
N GLY A 193 -2.43 -6.04 28.07
CA GLY A 193 -1.61 -6.19 26.86
C GLY A 193 -2.49 -6.27 25.62
N GLU A 194 -2.62 -5.16 24.90
CA GLU A 194 -3.41 -4.99 23.68
C GLU A 194 -3.29 -6.19 22.73
N GLY A 195 -4.44 -6.77 22.35
CA GLY A 195 -4.61 -8.11 21.77
C GLY A 195 -3.97 -8.42 20.41
N PHE A 196 -2.79 -7.88 20.11
CA PHE A 196 -1.96 -8.20 18.95
C PHE A 196 -0.51 -8.47 19.39
N GLY A 197 0.35 -8.91 18.47
CA GLY A 197 1.77 -9.13 18.77
C GLY A 197 2.64 -7.89 18.58
N GLU A 198 3.93 -8.13 18.41
CA GLU A 198 4.97 -7.10 18.36
C GLU A 198 5.59 -6.96 16.96
N TRP A 199 6.36 -5.89 16.77
CA TRP A 199 7.18 -5.70 15.58
C TRP A 199 8.48 -6.50 15.64
N CYS A 200 8.91 -7.04 14.51
CA CYS A 200 10.21 -7.66 14.32
C CYS A 200 10.91 -7.02 13.11
N ARG A 201 12.19 -6.65 13.26
CA ARG A 201 13.02 -6.26 12.11
C ARG A 201 13.42 -7.52 11.35
N MET A 202 13.20 -7.52 10.05
CA MET A 202 13.55 -8.61 9.16
C MET A 202 14.79 -8.23 8.33
N ILE A 203 15.35 -9.21 7.64
CA ILE A 203 16.43 -8.97 6.67
C ILE A 203 15.86 -8.08 5.56
N SER A 204 16.50 -6.93 5.32
CA SER A 204 16.10 -6.02 4.25
C SER A 204 16.39 -6.62 2.87
N PRO A 205 15.60 -6.26 1.83
CA PRO A 205 15.83 -6.76 0.48
C PRO A 205 17.24 -6.38 -0.02
N PRO A 206 17.94 -7.28 -0.73
CA PRO A 206 19.25 -6.98 -1.31
C PRO A 206 19.10 -5.97 -2.45
N MET A 207 19.34 -4.70 -2.16
CA MET A 207 19.27 -3.62 -3.15
C MET A 207 20.63 -3.40 -3.82
N PRO A 208 20.69 -3.22 -5.15
CA PRO A 208 21.89 -2.76 -5.84
C PRO A 208 22.44 -1.46 -5.24
N THR A 209 23.74 -1.40 -5.00
CA THR A 209 24.47 -0.28 -4.36
C THR A 209 24.37 1.06 -5.11
N GLN A 210 23.92 1.06 -6.37
CA GLN A 210 23.83 2.25 -7.23
C GLN A 210 22.43 2.87 -7.32
N ILE A 211 21.46 2.39 -6.54
CA ILE A 211 20.12 2.99 -6.57
C ILE A 211 20.16 4.28 -5.75
N ARG A 212 20.26 5.41 -6.45
CA ARG A 212 19.86 6.68 -5.85
C ARG A 212 18.37 6.57 -5.54
N LEU A 213 18.02 6.63 -4.26
CA LEU A 213 16.65 6.85 -3.77
C LEU A 213 16.18 8.28 -4.11
N ASP A 214 16.51 8.79 -5.31
CA ASP A 214 15.78 9.92 -5.85
C ASP A 214 14.34 9.44 -6.14
N GLY A 215 13.37 10.35 -6.18
CA GLY A 215 11.93 10.06 -6.14
C GLY A 215 11.35 9.25 -7.30
N THR A 216 12.19 8.50 -8.01
CA THR A 216 11.90 7.74 -9.22
C THR A 216 11.66 6.27 -8.89
N VAL A 217 12.22 5.70 -7.82
CA VAL A 217 11.99 4.29 -7.46
C VAL A 217 10.65 4.12 -6.74
N ARG A 218 9.89 3.10 -7.15
CA ARG A 218 8.63 2.72 -6.51
C ARG A 218 8.65 1.25 -6.14
N PHE A 219 8.02 0.94 -5.02
CA PHE A 219 7.84 -0.42 -4.53
C PHE A 219 6.34 -0.75 -4.49
N CYS A 220 5.99 -1.99 -4.82
CA CYS A 220 4.74 -2.60 -4.38
C CYS A 220 5.06 -3.95 -3.74
N CYS A 221 4.32 -4.27 -2.67
CA CYS A 221 4.39 -5.56 -1.99
C CYS A 221 3.08 -6.28 -2.18
N VAL A 222 3.14 -7.58 -2.43
CA VAL A 222 1.99 -8.47 -2.52
C VAL A 222 2.30 -9.74 -1.75
N GLY A 223 1.33 -10.24 -1.00
CA GLY A 223 1.40 -11.55 -0.36
C GLY A 223 0.89 -12.65 -1.28
N VAL A 224 1.62 -13.78 -1.34
CA VAL A 224 1.19 -15.00 -2.04
C VAL A 224 1.53 -16.20 -1.16
N GLY A 225 0.52 -16.91 -0.65
CA GLY A 225 0.75 -18.02 0.28
C GLY A 225 1.58 -17.57 1.49
N ASN A 226 2.81 -18.09 1.61
CA ASN A 226 3.78 -17.75 2.65
C ASN A 226 4.91 -16.83 2.15
N GLU A 227 4.76 -16.19 0.99
CA GLU A 227 5.79 -15.37 0.37
C GLU A 227 5.35 -13.90 0.29
N VAL A 228 6.32 -12.99 0.48
CA VAL A 228 6.17 -11.58 0.17
C VAL A 228 6.89 -11.29 -1.13
N ILE A 229 6.14 -10.91 -2.15
CA ILE A 229 6.68 -10.49 -3.44
C ILE A 229 6.87 -8.97 -3.41
N LEU A 230 8.11 -8.53 -3.46
CA LEU A 230 8.50 -7.14 -3.59
C LEU A 230 8.81 -6.84 -5.06
N VAL A 231 8.01 -5.97 -5.65
CA VAL A 231 8.22 -5.50 -7.01
C VAL A 231 8.76 -4.08 -6.96
N GLN A 232 9.97 -3.90 -7.45
CA GLN A 232 10.57 -2.59 -7.64
C GLN A 232 10.35 -2.14 -9.09
N VAL A 233 9.72 -0.98 -9.25
CA VAL A 233 9.53 -0.34 -10.55
C VAL A 233 10.30 0.96 -10.58
N VAL A 234 11.31 1.04 -11.44
CA VAL A 234 12.09 2.27 -11.65
C VAL A 234 11.27 3.24 -12.50
N GLY A 235 11.03 4.43 -11.96
CA GLY A 235 10.32 5.53 -12.60
C GLY A 235 11.17 6.22 -13.66
N CYS A 236 10.50 6.78 -14.66
CA CYS A 236 11.15 7.48 -15.75
C CYS A 236 11.75 8.81 -15.28
N ILE A 237 13.07 8.94 -15.31
CA ILE A 237 13.73 10.22 -15.42
C ILE A 237 13.90 10.52 -16.90
N ASP A 238 12.97 11.28 -17.48
CA ASP A 238 13.21 11.92 -18.78
C ASP A 238 14.00 13.23 -18.63
N ASP A 239 14.16 13.78 -17.40
CA ASP A 239 14.80 15.09 -17.18
C ASP A 239 16.33 15.09 -16.99
N LEU A 240 16.93 14.06 -16.40
CA LEU A 240 18.40 13.98 -16.24
C LEU A 240 19.12 13.43 -17.47
N LEU A 241 18.49 12.54 -18.25
CA LEU A 241 19.09 12.02 -19.49
C LEU A 241 19.21 13.10 -20.58
N ARG A 242 18.28 14.05 -20.61
CA ARG A 242 18.29 15.19 -21.55
C ARG A 242 19.50 16.12 -21.37
N ARG A 243 20.11 16.15 -20.16
CA ARG A 243 21.35 16.90 -19.89
C ARG A 243 22.63 16.12 -20.16
N SER A 244 22.55 14.79 -20.29
CA SER A 244 23.74 13.91 -20.37
C SER A 244 24.18 13.54 -21.79
N GLY A 245 23.40 13.89 -22.82
CA GLY A 245 23.74 13.61 -24.22
C GLY A 245 23.84 12.12 -24.61
N ARG A 246 23.53 11.18 -23.71
CA ARG A 246 23.55 9.75 -24.00
C ARG A 246 22.29 9.34 -24.78
N SER A 247 22.48 8.84 -26.00
CA SER A 247 21.42 8.41 -26.93
C SER A 247 20.93 6.97 -26.70
N GLN A 248 21.61 6.18 -25.85
CA GLN A 248 21.15 4.84 -25.49
C GLN A 248 20.25 4.90 -24.25
N ARG A 249 19.00 4.45 -24.42
CA ARG A 249 18.08 4.14 -23.31
C ARG A 249 18.75 3.06 -22.45
N GLY A 250 19.20 3.40 -21.25
CA GLY A 250 19.68 2.38 -20.29
C GLY A 250 18.58 1.35 -20.05
N LEU A 251 18.95 0.06 -20.04
CA LEU A 251 18.05 -1.05 -19.71
C LEU A 251 17.30 -0.72 -18.42
N LYS A 252 15.97 -0.72 -18.47
CA LYS A 252 15.13 -0.45 -17.29
C LYS A 252 14.68 -1.79 -16.72
N GLU A 253 15.52 -2.36 -15.86
CA GLU A 253 15.19 -3.59 -15.13
C GLU A 253 14.17 -3.26 -14.03
N GLY A 254 12.96 -3.80 -14.15
CA GLY A 254 12.04 -3.90 -13.02
C GLY A 254 12.41 -5.15 -12.23
N LEU A 255 12.88 -4.98 -11.00
CA LEU A 255 13.35 -6.06 -10.15
C LEU A 255 12.17 -6.69 -9.39
N VAL A 256 12.09 -8.02 -9.41
CA VAL A 256 11.15 -8.78 -8.58
C VAL A 256 11.94 -9.61 -7.56
N LEU A 257 11.71 -9.32 -6.30
CA LEU A 257 12.30 -10.05 -5.17
C LEU A 257 11.21 -10.82 -4.44
N VAL A 258 11.53 -12.03 -4.01
CA VAL A 258 10.63 -12.89 -3.25
C VAL A 258 11.26 -13.12 -1.88
N TYR A 259 10.50 -12.83 -0.84
CA TYR A 259 10.88 -13.13 0.54
C TYR A 259 10.07 -14.32 1.02
N ASP A 260 10.76 -15.41 1.37
CA ASP A 260 10.14 -16.55 2.03
C ASP A 260 9.92 -16.22 3.51
N SER A 261 8.65 -16.14 3.95
CA SER A 261 8.34 -15.83 5.34
C SER A 261 8.71 -16.95 6.32
N VAL A 262 8.89 -18.19 5.83
CA VAL A 262 9.23 -19.36 6.64
C VAL A 262 10.75 -19.49 6.77
N GLY A 263 11.47 -19.50 5.65
CA GLY A 263 12.94 -19.56 5.62
C GLY A 263 13.62 -18.25 6.03
N GLY A 264 12.94 -17.11 5.85
CA GLY A 264 13.44 -15.79 6.23
C GLY A 264 14.47 -15.21 5.26
N GLU A 265 14.53 -15.73 4.03
CA GLU A 265 15.53 -15.37 3.02
C GLU A 265 14.90 -14.66 1.82
N TRP A 266 15.73 -13.85 1.14
CA TRP A 266 15.36 -13.19 -0.12
C TRP A 266 15.93 -13.96 -1.31
N SER A 267 15.13 -14.10 -2.36
CA SER A 267 15.55 -14.60 -3.67
C SER A 267 15.10 -13.64 -4.78
N ARG A 268 15.71 -13.76 -5.97
CA ARG A 268 15.32 -12.99 -7.16
C ARG A 268 14.41 -13.86 -8.02
N ALA A 269 13.26 -13.31 -8.39
CA ALA A 269 12.34 -13.92 -9.35
C ALA A 269 12.56 -13.34 -10.76
N ALA A 270 11.73 -13.79 -11.71
CA ALA A 270 11.76 -13.28 -13.07
C ALA A 270 11.51 -11.76 -13.09
N ASP A 271 12.36 -11.04 -13.83
CA ASP A 271 12.26 -9.59 -13.95
C ASP A 271 10.98 -9.20 -14.73
N LEU A 272 10.49 -7.99 -14.45
CA LEU A 272 9.34 -7.46 -15.18
C LEU A 272 9.69 -7.18 -16.64
N PRO A 273 8.73 -7.34 -17.58
CA PRO A 273 8.89 -6.90 -18.96
C PRO A 273 9.27 -5.41 -19.05
N GLU A 274 10.13 -5.06 -20.02
CA GLU A 274 10.74 -3.73 -20.17
C GLU A 274 9.75 -2.55 -20.32
N VAL A 275 8.49 -2.84 -20.62
CA VAL A 275 7.46 -1.83 -20.96
C VAL A 275 6.76 -1.26 -19.72
N ILE A 276 6.91 -1.89 -18.55
CA ILE A 276 6.05 -1.57 -17.40
C ILE A 276 6.61 -0.39 -16.60
N ARG A 277 5.93 0.76 -16.70
CA ARG A 277 6.18 1.95 -15.86
C ARG A 277 5.02 2.12 -14.88
N ARG A 278 5.34 2.44 -13.62
CA ARG A 278 4.35 2.75 -12.56
C ARG A 278 3.32 1.63 -12.35
N ALA A 279 3.78 0.38 -12.33
CA ALA A 279 2.93 -0.77 -12.08
C ALA A 279 2.29 -0.69 -10.68
N ALA A 280 1.05 -1.17 -10.58
CA ALA A 280 0.50 -1.69 -9.35
C ALA A 280 0.41 -3.22 -9.51
N CYS A 281 0.68 -3.95 -8.44
CA CYS A 281 0.63 -5.40 -8.42
C CYS A 281 -0.48 -5.88 -7.49
N VAL A 282 -1.04 -7.04 -7.80
CA VAL A 282 -2.03 -7.76 -6.97
C VAL A 282 -1.88 -9.24 -7.25
N SER A 283 -2.08 -10.08 -6.23
CA SER A 283 -2.15 -11.53 -6.39
C SER A 283 -3.59 -11.95 -6.60
N VAL A 284 -3.81 -12.98 -7.41
CA VAL A 284 -5.12 -13.56 -7.67
C VAL A 284 -5.02 -15.02 -7.27
N GLU A 285 -5.93 -15.47 -6.41
CA GLU A 285 -6.10 -16.90 -6.15
C GLU A 285 -6.91 -17.47 -7.30
N CYS A 286 -6.28 -18.39 -8.05
CA CYS A 286 -6.86 -19.10 -9.18
C CYS A 286 -7.22 -20.52 -8.78
#